data_AF-A0A662WVI0-F1
#
_entry.id   AF-A0A662WVI0-F1
#
_cell.length_a   1.000
_cell.length_b   1.000
_cell.length_c   1.000
_cell.angle_alpha   90.00
_cell.angle_beta   90.00
_cell.angle_gamma   90.00
#
_symmetry.space_group_name_H-M   'P 1'
#
loop_
_entity.id
_entity.type
_entity.pdbx_description
1 polymer ?
#
loop_
_entity_poly.entity_id
_entity_poly.type
_entity_poly.pdbx_seq_one_letter_code
_entity_poly.pdbx_strand_id
1 'polypeptide(L)' 'VDSSSFLVWKDEAFALWLKLWASLYEEASQSAQLLREIHDSYFLVSIVDNDFVNGNIWDLFETPADAAVAP' A
#
# COMPACT_ATOMS: atom_id res chain seq x y z
N VAL A 1 8.66 -2.99 -15.04
CA VAL A 1 8.98 -3.15 -13.60
C VAL A 1 9.68 -4.47 -13.39
N ASP A 2 10.74 -4.50 -12.58
CA ASP A 2 11.43 -5.74 -12.21
C ASP A 2 10.86 -6.28 -10.89
N SER A 3 10.18 -7.44 -10.95
CA SER A 3 9.53 -8.04 -9.79
C SER A 3 10.51 -8.50 -8.72
N SER A 4 11.73 -8.88 -9.10
CA SER A 4 12.75 -9.34 -8.15
C SER A 4 13.31 -8.18 -7.34
N SER A 5 13.53 -7.03 -7.97
CA SER A 5 13.95 -5.80 -7.31
C SER A 5 12.85 -5.27 -6.38
N PHE A 6 11.59 -5.38 -6.78
CA PHE A 6 10.45 -4.99 -5.93
C PHE A 6 10.35 -5.85 -4.67
N LEU A 7 10.55 -7.17 -4.77
CA LEU A 7 10.51 -8.07 -3.62
C LEU A 7 11.66 -7.81 -2.62
N VAL A 8 12.83 -7.39 -3.10
CA VAL A 8 13.93 -6.97 -2.22
C VAL A 8 13.60 -5.63 -1.56
N TRP A 9 13.12 -4.68 -2.35
CA TRP A 9 12.80 -3.34 -1.86
C TRP A 9 11.63 -3.32 -0.86
N LYS A 10 10.68 -4.25 -0.93
CA LYS A 10 9.52 -4.28 -0.02
C LYS A 10 9.96 -4.33 1.45
N ASP A 11 11.02 -5.07 1.78
CA ASP A 11 11.46 -5.26 3.16
C ASP A 11 12.01 -3.94 3.72
N GLU A 12 12.70 -3.17 2.88
CA GLU A 12 13.14 -1.82 3.24
C GLU A 12 11.94 -0.89 3.42
N ALA A 13 10.99 -0.89 2.48
CA ALA A 13 9.81 -0.05 2.51
C ALA A 13 8.95 -0.30 3.77
N PHE A 14 8.67 -1.56 4.10
CA PHE A 14 7.93 -1.92 5.31
C PHE A 14 8.71 -1.59 6.58
N ALA A 15 10.04 -1.75 6.59
CA ALA A 15 10.83 -1.39 7.77
C ALA A 15 10.73 0.09 8.15
N LEU A 16 10.48 1.00 7.19
CA LEU A 16 10.32 2.44 7.48
C LEU A 16 9.12 2.72 8.39
N TRP A 17 8.02 1.97 8.26
CA TRP A 17 6.84 2.11 9.11
C TRP A 17 7.18 1.95 10.58
N LEU A 18 7.98 0.94 10.92
CA LEU A 18 8.32 0.65 12.31
C LEU A 18 9.55 1.42 12.80
N LYS A 19 10.61 1.49 11.99
CA LYS A 19 11.90 2.06 12.40
C LYS A 19 11.89 3.58 12.43
N LEU A 20 11.13 4.23 11.55
CA LEU A 20 11.09 5.69 11.46
C LEU A 20 9.79 6.27 11.98
N TRP A 21 8.63 5.72 11.60
CA TRP A 21 7.36 6.36 11.96
C TRP A 21 6.86 5.93 13.34
N ALA A 22 6.78 4.62 13.61
CA ALA A 22 6.30 4.12 14.90
C ALA A 22 7.25 4.48 16.06
N SER A 23 8.55 4.62 15.78
CA SER A 23 9.56 4.99 16.78
C SER A 23 9.43 6.42 17.32
N LEU A 24 8.60 7.27 16.69
CA LEU A 24 8.27 8.60 17.19
C LEU A 24 7.27 8.59 18.36
N TYR A 25 6.64 7.45 18.61
CA TYR A 25 5.60 7.31 19.63
C TYR A 25 6.04 6.35 20.74
N GLU A 26 5.46 6.50 21.92
CA GLU A 26 5.63 5.51 22.98
C GLU A 26 5.10 4.15 22.53
N GLU A 27 5.81 3.07 22.86
CA GLU A 27 5.53 1.72 22.36
C GLU A 27 4.12 1.22 22.68
N ALA A 28 3.59 1.59 23.85
CA ALA A 28 2.25 1.22 24.30
C ALA A 28 1.15 2.18 23.80
N SER A 29 1.50 3.23 23.06
CA SER A 29 0.52 4.21 22.58
C SER A 29 -0.40 3.64 21.50
N GLN A 30 -1.61 4.19 21.42
CA GLN A 30 -2.57 3.84 20.37
C GLN A 30 -2.00 4.13 18.97
N SER A 31 -1.22 5.21 18.82
CA SER A 31 -0.58 5.57 17.55
C SER A 31 0.45 4.54 17.09
N ALA A 32 1.29 4.04 18.01
CA ALA A 32 2.27 3.00 17.69
C ALA A 32 1.58 1.67 17.30
N GLN A 33 0.49 1.32 17.98
CA GLN A 33 -0.31 0.14 17.65
C GLN A 33 -0.94 0.23 16.26
N LEU A 34 -1.54 1.38 15.91
CA LEU A 34 -2.11 1.61 14.58
C LEU A 34 -1.06 1.45 13.46
N LEU A 35 0.13 2.03 13.63
CA LEU A 35 1.19 1.91 12.63
C LEU A 35 1.67 0.47 12.47
N ARG A 36 1.66 -0.31 13.56
CA ARG A 36 2.00 -1.73 13.53
C ARG A 36 0.93 -2.57 12.84
N GLU A 37 -0.35 -2.28 13.10
CA GLU A 37 -1.46 -2.92 12.40
C GLU A 37 -1.40 -2.65 10.89
N ILE A 38 -1.09 -1.43 10.47
CA ILE A 38 -0.91 -1.11 9.04
C ILE A 38 0.25 -1.91 8.45
N HIS A 39 1.41 -1.92 9.11
CA HIS A 39 2.57 -2.69 8.68
C HIS A 39 2.26 -4.19 8.51
N ASP A 40 1.49 -4.78 9.43
CA ASP A 40 1.24 -6.22 9.46
C ASP A 40 0.08 -6.67 8.55
N SER A 41 -0.84 -5.77 8.17
CA SER A 41 -2.06 -6.12 7.43
C SER A 41 -2.18 -5.56 6.01
N TYR A 42 -1.41 -4.52 5.65
CA TYR A 42 -1.54 -3.87 4.34
C TYR A 42 -0.60 -4.49 3.30
N PHE A 43 -1.02 -4.42 2.04
CA PHE A 43 -0.19 -4.83 0.90
C PHE A 43 0.51 -3.62 0.27
N LEU A 44 1.77 -3.81 -0.10
CA LEU A 44 2.50 -2.88 -0.95
C LEU A 44 2.30 -3.30 -2.41
N VAL A 45 1.64 -2.45 -3.19
CA VAL A 45 1.24 -2.75 -4.56
C VAL A 45 1.91 -1.78 -5.53
N SER A 46 2.45 -2.30 -6.63
CA SER A 46 3.00 -1.53 -7.74
C SER A 46 2.18 -1.82 -8.99
N ILE A 47 1.57 -0.78 -9.57
CA ILE A 47 0.72 -0.86 -10.75
C ILE A 47 1.36 -0.01 -11.84
N VAL A 48 1.39 -0.55 -13.06
CA VAL A 48 1.91 0.14 -14.24
C VAL A 48 0.84 0.13 -15.32
N ASP A 49 0.41 1.32 -15.72
CA ASP A 49 -0.29 1.49 -16.97
C ASP A 49 0.74 1.56 -18.11
N ASN A 50 0.59 0.69 -19.11
CA ASN A 50 1.51 0.61 -20.25
C ASN A 50 0.99 1.40 -21.45
N ASP A 51 -0.26 1.88 -21.45
CA ASP A 51 -0.76 2.78 -22.48
C ASP A 51 -0.27 4.21 -22.18
N PHE A 52 0.89 4.55 -22.74
CA PHE A 52 1.50 5.86 -22.52
C PHE A 52 0.70 7.03 -23.13
N VAL A 53 -0.17 6.75 -24.11
CA VAL A 53 -0.86 7.80 -24.88
C VAL A 53 -2.25 8.07 -24.32
N ASN A 54 -3.00 7.01 -24.01
CA ASN A 54 -4.39 7.12 -23.55
C ASN A 54 -4.64 6.46 -22.19
N GLY A 55 -3.60 5.96 -21.53
CA GLY A 55 -3.73 5.27 -20.26
C GLY A 55 -4.28 6.15 -19.14
N ASN A 56 -5.07 5.54 -18.28
CA ASN A 56 -5.58 6.14 -17.06
C ASN A 56 -5.57 5.11 -15.92
N ILE A 57 -4.51 5.13 -15.11
CA ILE A 57 -4.36 4.21 -13.96
C ILE A 57 -5.50 4.30 -12.95
N TRP A 58 -6.26 5.40 -12.94
CA TRP A 58 -7.34 5.63 -11.98
C TRP A 58 -8.60 4.81 -12.28
N ASP A 59 -8.83 4.43 -13.53
CA ASP A 59 -10.00 3.63 -13.96
C ASP A 59 -10.09 2.30 -13.18
N LEU A 60 -8.95 1.76 -12.74
CA LEU A 60 -8.86 0.56 -11.91
C LEU A 60 -9.58 0.69 -10.57
N PHE A 61 -9.66 1.90 -10.01
CA PHE A 61 -10.23 2.16 -8.69
C PHE A 61 -11.67 2.66 -8.77
N GLU A 62 -12.19 2.91 -9.97
CA GLU A 62 -13.58 3.26 -10.16
C GLU A 62 -14.45 1.99 -10.07
N THR A 63 -15.35 1.97 -9.09
CA THR A 63 -16.38 0.92 -9.01
C THR A 63 -17.49 1.26 -10.02
N PRO A 64 -17.87 0.36 -10.95
CA PRO A 64 -19.05 0.58 -11.77
C PRO A 64 -20.24 0.77 -10.84
N ALA A 65 -21.01 1.85 -11.03
CA ALA A 65 -22.16 2.19 -10.17
C ALA A 65 -23.15 1.02 -9.98
N ASP A 66 -23.18 0.08 -10.93
CA ASP A 66 -24.04 -1.11 -10.93
C ASP A 66 -23.52 -2.29 -10.07
N ALA A 67 -22.23 -2.32 -9.71
CA ALA A 67 -21.65 -3.42 -8.93
C ALA A 67 -22.04 -3.38 -7.44
N ALA A 68 -22.50 -2.23 -6.93
CA ALA A 68 -22.97 -2.06 -5.56
C ALA A 68 -24.43 -2.52 -5.33
N VAL A 69 -25.12 -3.01 -6.37
CA VAL A 69 -26.56 -3.35 -6.35
C VAL A 69 -26.83 -4.86 -6.37
N ALA A 70 -25.79 -5.71 -6.41
CA ALA A 70 -25.99 -7.16 -6.29
C ALA A 70 -26.20 -7.55 -4.80
N PRO A 71 -27.27 -8.29 -4.46
CA PRO A 71 -27.65 -8.63 -3.08
C PRO A 71 -26.70 -9.62 -2.39
#